data_AF-A0A6P2FYU7-F1
#
_entry.id   AF-A0A6P2FYU7-F1
#
_cell.length_a   1.000
_cell.length_b   1.000
_cell.length_c   1.000
_cell.angle_alpha   90.00
_cell.angle_beta   90.00
_cell.angle_gamma   90.00
#
_symmetry.space_group_name_H-M   'P 1'
#
loop_
_entity.id
_entity.type
_entity.pdbx_description
1 polymer ?
#
loop_
_entity_poly.entity_id
_entity_poly.type
_entity_poly.pdbx_seq_one_letter_code
_entity_poly.pdbx_strand_id
1 'polypeptide(L)'
;MNTFREVMEWVGLAFDATGVLVIAGGVLIAAGRLAAGASGTKATSVRRFRQDFGGAIVLGLEFLVAGDIIRTVVVAPTLENVAVLAIVVLIRTVLSMALQVEIEGRWPWQLHDRDSAPIQARSQLSTGADSKSAGNELKDHN
;
A
#
# COMPACT_ATOMS: atom_id res chain seq x y z
N MET A 1 25.46 26.30 -18.29
CA MET A 1 24.41 25.95 -17.31
C MET A 1 23.15 25.31 -17.91
N ASN A 2 23.01 25.19 -19.24
CA ASN A 2 21.83 24.54 -19.87
C ASN A 2 21.92 23.02 -19.90
N THR A 3 23.12 22.46 -20.06
CA THR A 3 23.37 21.01 -20.14
C THR A 3 22.90 20.25 -18.89
N PHE A 4 23.03 20.83 -17.70
CA PHE A 4 22.56 20.18 -16.46
C PHE A 4 21.03 20.08 -16.42
N ARG A 5 20.31 21.10 -16.90
CA ARG A 5 18.84 21.08 -16.98
C ARG A 5 18.37 20.08 -18.00
N GLU A 6 18.97 20.08 -19.20
CA GLU A 6 18.67 19.09 -20.25
C GLU A 6 18.87 17.66 -19.75
N VAL A 7 20.02 17.35 -19.13
CA VAL A 7 20.29 16.01 -18.61
C VAL A 7 19.25 15.61 -17.56
N MET A 8 18.93 16.51 -16.64
CA MET A 8 17.97 16.21 -15.57
C MET A 8 16.52 16.10 -16.08
N GLU A 9 16.15 16.84 -17.11
CA GLU A 9 14.86 16.70 -17.80
C GLU A 9 14.73 15.32 -18.46
N TRP A 10 15.80 14.86 -19.16
CA TRP A 10 15.84 13.53 -19.74
C TRP A 10 15.79 12.42 -18.68
N VAL A 11 16.47 12.61 -17.55
CA VAL A 11 16.42 11.67 -16.43
C VAL A 11 15.01 11.62 -15.83
N GLY A 12 14.39 12.76 -15.55
CA GLY A 12 13.02 12.83 -15.05
C GLY A 12 12.02 12.15 -15.99
N LEU A 13 12.14 12.42 -17.30
CA LEU A 13 11.33 11.76 -18.33
C LEU A 13 11.54 10.24 -18.36
N ALA A 14 12.78 9.76 -18.17
CA ALA A 14 13.08 8.34 -18.13
C ALA A 14 12.44 7.65 -16.90
N PHE A 15 12.45 8.29 -15.73
CA PHE A 15 11.77 7.79 -14.54
C PHE A 15 10.24 7.76 -14.72
N ASP A 16 9.66 8.83 -15.25
CA ASP A 16 8.23 8.91 -15.57
C ASP A 16 7.83 7.79 -16.56
N ALA A 17 8.57 7.65 -17.66
CA ALA A 17 8.34 6.62 -18.67
C ALA A 17 8.45 5.21 -18.08
N THR A 18 9.44 4.97 -17.23
CA THR A 18 9.63 3.67 -16.57
C THR A 18 8.46 3.35 -15.63
N GLY A 19 8.04 4.31 -14.80
CA GLY A 19 6.89 4.16 -13.92
C GLY A 19 5.60 3.86 -14.69
N VAL A 20 5.34 4.59 -15.77
CA VAL A 20 4.18 4.35 -16.65
C VAL A 20 4.25 2.95 -17.30
N LEU A 21 5.42 2.53 -17.78
CA LEU A 21 5.60 1.20 -18.39
C LEU A 21 5.38 0.06 -17.38
N VAL A 22 5.86 0.21 -16.15
CA VAL A 22 5.64 -0.78 -15.08
C VAL A 22 4.16 -0.91 -14.74
N ILE A 23 3.46 0.21 -14.60
CA ILE A 23 2.01 0.21 -14.33
C ILE A 23 1.27 -0.44 -15.50
N ALA A 24 1.47 0.07 -16.72
CA ALA A 24 0.80 -0.42 -17.91
C ALA A 24 1.07 -1.92 -18.14
N GLY A 25 2.32 -2.36 -17.99
CA GLY A 25 2.70 -3.77 -18.08
C GLY A 25 2.01 -4.63 -17.03
N GLY A 26 1.98 -4.19 -15.78
CA GLY A 26 1.28 -4.89 -14.70
C GLY A 26 -0.23 -5.04 -14.97
N VAL A 27 -0.88 -3.97 -15.46
CA VAL A 27 -2.30 -4.02 -15.85
C VAL A 27 -2.53 -4.99 -17.01
N LEU A 28 -1.70 -4.93 -18.06
CA LEU A 28 -1.83 -5.81 -19.23
C LEU A 28 -1.63 -7.28 -18.88
N ILE A 29 -0.64 -7.60 -18.03
CA ILE A 29 -0.38 -8.97 -17.57
C ILE A 29 -1.56 -9.47 -16.72
N ALA A 30 -2.05 -8.66 -15.79
CA ALA A 30 -3.20 -9.01 -14.95
C ALA A 30 -4.47 -9.24 -15.78
N ALA A 31 -4.73 -8.37 -16.77
CA ALA A 31 -5.86 -8.49 -17.69
C ALA A 31 -5.73 -9.75 -18.57
N GLY A 32 -4.54 -10.02 -19.13
CA GLY A 32 -4.27 -11.21 -19.94
C GLY A 32 -4.46 -12.51 -19.16
N ARG A 33 -4.01 -12.56 -17.89
CA ARG A 33 -4.24 -13.70 -17.00
C ARG A 33 -5.72 -13.90 -16.65
N LEU A 34 -6.48 -12.82 -16.49
CA LEU A 34 -7.93 -12.90 -16.25
C LEU A 34 -8.67 -13.44 -17.48
N ALA A 35 -8.29 -12.97 -18.68
CA ALA A 35 -8.85 -13.45 -19.94
C ALA A 35 -8.49 -14.92 -20.20
N ALA A 36 -7.25 -15.34 -19.91
CA ALA A 36 -6.80 -16.72 -20.08
C ALA A 36 -7.29 -17.68 -18.96
N GLY A 37 -7.60 -17.15 -17.77
CA GLY A 37 -7.98 -17.91 -16.57
C GLY A 37 -9.48 -18.01 -16.29
N ALA A 38 -10.34 -17.69 -17.26
CA ALA A 38 -11.80 -17.62 -17.10
C ALA A 38 -12.51 -18.96 -16.76
N SER A 39 -11.76 -20.05 -16.51
CA SER A 39 -12.28 -21.39 -16.21
C SER A 39 -12.36 -21.74 -14.70
N GLY A 40 -11.87 -20.88 -13.79
CA GLY A 40 -11.91 -21.09 -12.34
C GLY A 40 -12.99 -20.28 -11.60
N THR A 41 -13.35 -20.71 -10.37
CA THR A 41 -14.34 -20.05 -9.50
C THR A 41 -14.08 -18.54 -9.37
N LYS A 42 -15.05 -17.72 -9.83
CA LYS A 42 -14.95 -16.25 -9.98
C LYS A 42 -14.34 -15.51 -8.77
N ALA A 43 -14.59 -16.00 -7.56
CA ALA A 43 -14.10 -15.40 -6.32
C ALA A 43 -12.56 -15.44 -6.17
N THR A 44 -11.91 -16.51 -6.62
CA THR A 44 -10.45 -16.69 -6.45
C THR A 44 -9.67 -15.93 -7.52
N SER A 45 -10.18 -15.87 -8.75
CA SER A 45 -9.56 -15.09 -9.84
C SER A 45 -9.60 -13.57 -9.58
N VAL A 46 -10.68 -13.04 -9.01
CA VAL A 46 -10.76 -11.60 -8.68
C VAL A 46 -9.79 -11.22 -7.56
N ARG A 47 -9.61 -12.07 -6.54
CA ARG A 47 -8.67 -11.79 -5.45
C ARG A 47 -7.21 -11.79 -5.92
N ARG A 48 -6.86 -12.72 -6.82
CA ARG A 48 -5.50 -12.80 -7.40
C ARG A 48 -5.21 -11.65 -8.35
N PHE A 49 -6.20 -11.24 -9.15
CA PHE A 49 -6.14 -10.04 -9.98
C PHE A 49 -5.86 -8.80 -9.14
N ARG A 50 -6.56 -8.61 -8.01
CA ARG A 50 -6.32 -7.48 -7.10
C ARG A 50 -4.94 -7.50 -6.45
N GLN A 51 -4.38 -8.68 -6.14
CA GLN A 51 -3.02 -8.80 -5.59
C GLN A 51 -1.95 -8.44 -6.63
N ASP A 52 -2.05 -8.96 -7.84
CA ASP A 52 -1.09 -8.66 -8.92
C ASP A 52 -1.17 -7.18 -9.34
N PHE A 53 -2.40 -6.64 -9.42
CA PHE A 53 -2.66 -5.23 -9.75
C PHE A 53 -2.18 -4.27 -8.66
N GLY A 54 -2.45 -4.58 -7.39
CA GLY A 54 -1.99 -3.76 -6.26
C GLY A 54 -0.47 -3.70 -6.16
N GLY A 55 0.23 -4.81 -6.38
CA GLY A 55 1.69 -4.85 -6.40
C GLY A 55 2.29 -3.99 -7.53
N ALA A 56 1.71 -4.06 -8.73
CA ALA A 56 2.15 -3.26 -9.87
C ALA A 56 1.93 -1.75 -9.66
N ILE A 57 0.83 -1.36 -9.00
CA ILE A 57 0.55 0.05 -8.68
C ILE A 57 1.54 0.58 -7.65
N VAL A 58 1.80 -0.14 -6.56
CA VAL A 58 2.75 0.32 -5.53
C VAL A 58 4.14 0.52 -6.12
N LEU A 59 4.64 -0.45 -6.90
CA LEU A 59 5.93 -0.35 -7.57
C LEU A 59 5.96 0.81 -8.59
N GLY A 60 4.89 0.95 -9.38
CA GLY A 60 4.75 2.03 -10.35
C GLY A 60 4.74 3.42 -9.70
N LEU A 61 4.04 3.57 -8.57
CA LEU A 61 3.99 4.80 -7.81
C LEU A 61 5.36 5.17 -7.24
N GLU A 62 6.18 4.21 -6.80
CA GLU A 62 7.55 4.49 -6.35
C GLU A 62 8.42 5.12 -7.47
N PHE A 63 8.29 4.63 -8.70
CA PHE A 63 9.01 5.20 -9.85
C PHE A 63 8.46 6.57 -10.29
N LEU A 64 7.14 6.73 -10.31
CA LEU A 64 6.50 8.02 -10.62
C LEU A 64 6.82 9.08 -9.56
N VAL A 65 6.97 8.66 -8.30
CA VAL A 65 7.38 9.52 -7.20
C VAL A 65 8.80 10.05 -7.40
N ALA A 66 9.73 9.21 -7.88
CA ALA A 66 11.10 9.62 -8.14
C ALA A 66 11.20 10.64 -9.28
N GLY A 67 10.48 10.43 -10.40
CA GLY A 67 10.48 11.35 -11.54
C GLY A 67 9.95 12.74 -11.19
N ASP A 68 8.87 12.80 -10.41
CA ASP A 68 8.30 14.08 -9.99
C ASP A 68 9.17 14.81 -8.93
N ILE A 69 9.92 14.09 -8.08
CA ILE A 69 10.95 14.72 -7.21
C ILE A 69 12.07 15.33 -8.07
N ILE A 70 12.55 14.63 -9.08
CA ILE A 70 13.64 15.12 -9.96
C ILE A 70 13.20 16.38 -10.72
N ARG A 71 11.99 16.38 -11.27
CA ARG A 71 11.42 17.52 -11.98
C ARG A 71 11.27 18.73 -11.07
N THR A 72 10.88 18.51 -9.82
CA THR A 72 10.64 19.58 -8.85
C THR A 72 11.95 20.26 -8.40
N VAL A 73 13.03 19.52 -8.12
CA VAL A 73 14.30 20.14 -7.66
C VAL A 73 15.11 20.90 -8.73
N VAL A 74 14.82 20.72 -10.03
CA VAL A 74 15.64 21.26 -11.14
C VAL A 74 15.15 22.62 -11.63
N VAL A 75 13.88 22.97 -11.39
CA VAL A 75 13.34 24.27 -11.81
C VAL A 75 13.99 25.37 -10.97
N ALA A 76 14.67 26.31 -11.62
CA ALA A 76 15.42 27.38 -10.97
C ALA A 76 14.60 28.04 -9.85
N PRO A 77 15.18 28.32 -8.66
CA PRO A 77 14.46 28.95 -7.56
C PRO A 77 14.14 30.42 -7.90
N THR A 78 13.08 30.63 -8.67
CA THR A 78 12.39 31.90 -8.85
C THR A 78 10.99 31.77 -8.25
N LEU A 79 10.40 32.87 -7.77
CA LEU A 79 9.07 32.82 -7.14
C LEU A 79 7.99 32.21 -8.04
N GLU A 80 8.08 32.45 -9.35
CA GLU A 80 7.18 31.88 -10.35
C GLU A 80 7.37 30.37 -10.49
N ASN A 81 8.62 29.91 -10.54
CA ASN A 81 8.94 28.48 -10.60
C ASN A 81 8.54 27.75 -9.31
N VAL A 82 8.68 28.39 -8.14
CA VAL A 82 8.22 27.85 -6.85
C VAL A 82 6.69 27.73 -6.81
N ALA A 83 5.95 28.65 -7.44
CA ALA A 83 4.49 28.55 -7.54
C ALA A 83 4.07 27.36 -8.40
N VAL A 84 4.70 27.17 -9.57
CA VAL A 84 4.46 26.00 -10.43
C VAL A 84 4.85 24.71 -9.71
N LEU A 85 5.98 24.71 -9.00
CA LEU A 85 6.45 23.62 -8.16
C LEU A 85 5.41 23.20 -7.11
N ALA A 86 4.89 24.17 -6.36
CA ALA A 86 3.89 23.94 -5.32
C ALA A 86 2.60 23.34 -5.91
N ILE A 87 2.17 23.81 -7.08
CA ILE A 87 0.99 23.28 -7.77
C ILE A 87 1.22 21.84 -8.23
N VAL A 88 2.37 21.52 -8.82
CA VAL A 88 2.70 20.15 -9.28
C VAL A 88 2.74 19.18 -8.10
N VAL A 89 3.42 19.55 -7.00
CA VAL A 89 3.48 18.74 -5.77
C VAL A 89 2.08 18.56 -5.16
N LEU A 90 1.25 19.60 -5.17
CA LEU A 90 -0.13 19.53 -4.67
C LEU A 90 -0.98 18.56 -5.49
N ILE A 91 -0.94 18.67 -6.82
CA ILE A 91 -1.66 17.77 -7.75
C ILE A 91 -1.22 16.33 -7.51
N ARG A 92 0.10 16.08 -7.42
CA ARG A 92 0.63 14.74 -7.15
C ARG A 92 0.13 14.19 -5.83
N THR A 93 0.16 14.98 -4.76
CA THR A 93 -0.27 14.54 -3.43
C THR A 93 -1.76 14.19 -3.41
N VAL A 94 -2.60 15.02 -4.03
CA VAL A 94 -4.05 14.79 -4.08
C VAL A 94 -4.39 13.59 -4.96
N LEU A 95 -3.83 13.48 -6.16
CA LEU A 95 -4.10 12.35 -7.07
C LEU A 95 -3.60 11.03 -6.48
N SER A 96 -2.39 11.04 -5.89
CA SER A 96 -1.84 9.84 -5.28
C SER A 96 -2.65 9.41 -4.06
N MET A 97 -3.16 10.34 -3.23
CA MET A 97 -4.10 10.02 -2.15
C MET A 97 -5.44 9.50 -2.67
N ALA A 98 -6.02 10.14 -3.70
CA ALA A 98 -7.31 9.74 -4.24
C ALA A 98 -7.28 8.30 -4.76
N LEU A 99 -6.22 7.91 -5.47
CA LEU A 99 -6.03 6.55 -5.96
C LEU A 99 -5.86 5.53 -4.82
N GLN A 100 -5.07 5.84 -3.79
CA GLN A 100 -4.96 4.97 -2.61
C GLN A 100 -6.32 4.77 -1.91
N VAL A 101 -7.07 5.85 -1.72
CA VAL A 101 -8.39 5.77 -1.07
C VAL A 101 -9.38 4.94 -1.90
N GLU A 102 -9.35 5.06 -3.22
CA GLU A 102 -10.20 4.26 -4.12
C GLU A 102 -9.85 2.76 -4.06
N ILE A 103 -8.55 2.43 -4.04
CA ILE A 103 -8.07 1.04 -4.08
C ILE A 103 -8.23 0.35 -2.72
N GLU A 104 -7.86 1.03 -1.63
CA GLU A 104 -7.94 0.49 -0.28
C GLU A 104 -9.34 0.64 0.33
N GLY A 105 -10.14 1.63 -0.11
CA GLY A 105 -11.46 1.95 0.46
C GLY A 105 -11.42 2.58 1.85
N ARG A 106 -10.24 3.00 2.31
CA ARG A 106 -9.97 3.54 3.65
C ARG A 106 -8.93 4.64 3.55
N TRP A 107 -9.11 5.68 4.35
CA TRP A 107 -8.18 6.81 4.36
C TRP A 107 -6.85 6.40 5.02
N PRO A 108 -5.70 6.92 4.55
CA PRO A 108 -4.38 6.52 5.05
C PRO A 108 -4.15 6.84 6.53
N TRP A 109 -4.93 7.75 7.11
CA TRP A 109 -4.89 8.08 8.55
C TRP A 109 -5.77 7.18 9.42
N GLN A 110 -6.43 6.16 8.88
CA GLN A 110 -7.08 5.12 9.68
C GLN A 110 -6.03 4.11 10.18
N LEU A 111 -5.25 4.54 11.18
CA LEU A 111 -4.37 3.65 11.95
C LEU A 111 -5.20 2.55 12.65
N HIS A 112 -4.64 1.34 12.69
CA HIS A 112 -5.24 0.20 13.38
C HIS A 112 -5.25 0.45 14.90
N ASP A 113 -6.40 0.84 15.46
CA ASP A 113 -6.67 0.71 16.90
C ASP A 113 -6.89 -0.78 17.26
N ARG A 114 -5.84 -1.61 17.15
CA ARG A 114 -5.90 -3.04 17.51
C ARG A 114 -4.77 -3.54 18.41
N ASP A 115 -4.05 -2.65 19.07
CA ASP A 115 -3.07 -3.03 20.10
C ASP A 115 -3.67 -3.15 21.52
N SER A 116 -4.99 -3.09 21.65
CA SER A 116 -5.69 -3.25 22.95
C SER A 116 -6.63 -4.45 22.95
N ALA A 117 -6.17 -5.63 22.51
CA ALA A 117 -6.81 -6.87 22.92
C ALA A 117 -6.26 -7.26 24.31
N PRO A 118 -7.06 -7.23 25.40
CA PRO A 118 -6.54 -7.58 26.72
C PRO A 118 -6.24 -9.09 26.73
N ILE A 119 -4.98 -9.45 26.98
CA ILE A 119 -4.53 -10.81 27.29
C ILE A 119 -5.03 -11.22 28.71
N GLN A 120 -6.28 -10.93 29.04
CA GLN A 120 -6.86 -11.19 30.37
C GLN A 120 -7.94 -12.29 30.36
N ALA A 121 -8.46 -12.69 29.21
CA ALA A 121 -9.56 -13.66 29.14
C ALA A 121 -9.14 -15.14 29.24
N ARG A 122 -7.83 -15.47 29.15
CA ARG A 122 -7.35 -16.87 29.10
C ARG A 122 -6.74 -17.39 30.40
N SER A 123 -6.32 -16.53 31.33
CA SER A 123 -5.72 -16.95 32.61
C SER A 123 -6.76 -17.30 33.69
N GLN A 124 -8.02 -16.86 33.54
CA GLN A 124 -9.08 -17.11 34.52
C GLN A 124 -9.82 -18.44 34.33
N LEU A 125 -9.75 -19.07 33.15
CA LEU A 125 -10.47 -20.32 32.86
C LEU A 125 -9.70 -21.59 33.27
N SER A 126 -8.38 -21.49 33.51
CA SER A 126 -7.53 -22.64 33.87
C SER A 126 -7.43 -22.87 35.38
N THR A 127 -7.61 -21.83 36.20
CA THR A 127 -7.35 -21.91 37.66
C THR A 127 -8.57 -22.40 38.46
N GLY A 128 -9.77 -22.39 37.87
CA GLY A 128 -11.01 -22.79 38.56
C GLY A 128 -11.35 -24.29 38.48
N ALA A 129 -10.78 -25.04 37.53
CA ALA A 129 -11.09 -26.46 37.33
C ALA A 129 -10.33 -27.37 38.31
N ASP A 130 -9.11 -26.99 38.70
CA ASP A 130 -8.25 -27.83 39.56
C ASP A 130 -8.64 -27.77 41.05
N SER A 131 -9.25 -26.67 41.50
CA SER A 131 -9.72 -26.51 42.89
C SER A 131 -10.85 -27.50 43.25
N LYS A 132 -11.73 -27.82 42.29
CA LYS A 132 -12.84 -28.75 42.52
C LYS A 132 -12.40 -30.22 42.61
N SER A 133 -11.25 -30.58 42.04
CA SER A 133 -10.75 -31.96 42.09
C SER A 133 -10.04 -32.26 43.40
N ALA A 134 -9.32 -31.29 43.99
CA ALA A 134 -8.60 -31.47 45.25
C ALA A 134 -9.53 -31.58 46.49
N GLY A 135 -10.74 -31.01 46.42
CA GLY A 135 -11.70 -31.07 47.53
C GLY A 135 -12.46 -32.40 47.66
N ASN A 136 -12.44 -33.25 46.62
CA ASN A 136 -13.20 -34.50 46.59
C ASN A 136 -12.38 -35.71 47.06
N GLU A 137 -11.05 -35.66 46.98
CA GLU A 137 -10.18 -36.76 47.42
C GLU A 137 -10.01 -36.83 48.95
N LEU A 138 -10.26 -35.73 49.67
CA LEU A 138 -10.17 -35.70 51.15
C LEU A 138 -11.40 -36.27 51.86
N LYS A 139 -12.46 -36.66 51.13
CA LYS A 139 -13.70 -37.18 51.71
C LYS A 139 -13.79 -38.71 51.72
N ASP A 140 -12.87 -39.39 51.03
CA ASP A 140 -12.90 -40.85 50.88
C ASP A 140 -12.04 -41.59 51.93
N HIS A 141 -11.40 -40.86 52.84
CA HIS A 141 -10.60 -41.40 53.94
C HIS A 141 -11.14 -40.97 55.31
N ASN A 142 -12.34 -41.44 55.68
CA ASN A 142 -12.75 -41.70 57.07
C ASN A 142 -13.96 -42.62 57.13
#